data_AF-A0A8S3KD66-F1
#
_entry.id   AF-A0A8S3KD66-F1
#
_cell.length_a   1.000
_cell.length_b   1.000
_cell.length_c   1.000
_cell.angle_alpha   90.00
_cell.angle_beta   90.00
_cell.angle_gamma   90.00
#
_symmetry.space_group_name_H-M   'P 1'
#
loop_
_entity.id
_entity.type
_entity.pdbx_description
1 polymer ?
#
loop_
_entity_poly.entity_id
_entity_poly.type
_entity_poly.pdbx_seq_one_letter_code
_entity_poly.pdbx_strand_id
1 'polypeptide(L)'
;IRKFESETTVLALAVYRTFLTTFDTIRFEIDDIVVDEKERNHGLGTRLLNDLIKKTKEYGATKILVHCDPTNTDAHRFFFRFGLTIYVFEFFLRNNELLKSNDQIRIVDVTELSEKDNAQLLIQAHGIFRQLRPHL
;
A
#
# COMPACT_ATOMS: atom_id res chain seq x y z
N ILE A 1 0.19 -13.48 14.23
CA ILE A 1 0.70 -12.19 14.74
C ILE A 1 1.51 -12.49 15.99
N ARG A 2 2.84 -12.29 16.01
CA ARG A 2 3.62 -12.42 17.25
C ARG A 2 3.12 -11.35 18.22
N LYS A 3 2.59 -11.75 19.37
CA LYS A 3 2.27 -10.84 20.47
C LYS A 3 3.58 -10.22 20.97
N PHE A 4 3.63 -8.90 21.12
CA PHE A 4 4.73 -8.22 21.79
C PHE A 4 4.77 -8.69 23.25
N GLU A 5 5.90 -9.23 23.73
CA GLU A 5 6.07 -9.68 25.12
C GLU A 5 6.16 -8.46 26.07
N SER A 6 5.57 -8.58 27.26
CA SER A 6 5.19 -7.50 28.17
C SER A 6 6.34 -6.70 28.81
N GLU A 7 7.60 -7.02 28.52
CA GLU A 7 8.77 -6.30 29.06
C GLU A 7 9.54 -5.48 28.01
N THR A 8 9.15 -5.53 26.73
CA THR A 8 9.83 -4.76 25.68
C THR A 8 9.12 -3.45 25.40
N THR A 9 9.76 -2.31 25.68
CA THR A 9 9.29 -1.01 25.21
C THR A 9 9.50 -0.90 23.71
N VAL A 10 8.43 -0.74 22.94
CA VAL A 10 8.48 -0.54 21.48
C VAL A 10 8.60 0.96 21.21
N LEU A 11 9.77 1.41 20.74
CA LEU A 11 10.05 2.82 20.43
C LEU A 11 9.70 3.22 19.00
N ALA A 12 9.61 2.25 18.10
CA ALA A 12 9.24 2.46 16.72
C ALA A 12 8.66 1.18 16.12
N LEU A 13 7.71 1.33 15.19
CA LEU A 13 7.03 0.23 14.52
C LEU A 13 6.83 0.57 13.05
N ALA A 14 6.99 -0.42 12.18
CA ALA A 14 6.53 -0.36 10.81
C ALA A 14 5.63 -1.56 10.49
N VAL A 15 4.58 -1.30 9.73
CA VAL A 15 3.64 -2.31 9.21
C VAL A 15 3.62 -2.16 7.70
N TYR A 16 3.68 -3.28 6.99
CA TYR A 16 3.60 -3.30 5.53
C TYR A 16 2.76 -4.48 5.06
N ARG A 17 2.23 -4.37 3.86
CA ARG A 17 1.52 -5.43 3.16
C ARG A 17 2.08 -5.62 1.75
N THR A 18 1.96 -6.85 1.26
CA THR A 18 2.31 -7.21 -0.13
C THR A 18 1.17 -7.99 -0.75
N PHE A 19 0.75 -7.60 -1.94
CA PHE A 19 -0.35 -8.25 -2.66
C PHE A 19 -0.23 -8.01 -4.17
N LEU A 20 -0.82 -8.89 -4.97
CA LEU A 20 -0.86 -8.70 -6.42
C LEU A 20 -1.96 -7.72 -6.79
N THR A 21 -1.70 -6.86 -7.77
CA THR A 21 -2.71 -5.94 -8.32
C THR A 21 -2.68 -5.95 -9.84
N THR A 22 -3.74 -5.43 -10.46
CA THR A 22 -3.79 -5.23 -11.92
C THR A 22 -2.94 -4.07 -12.42
N PHE A 23 -2.38 -3.27 -11.51
CA PHE A 23 -1.57 -2.10 -11.83
C PHE A 23 -0.07 -2.34 -11.59
N ASP A 24 0.28 -2.81 -10.40
CA ASP A 24 1.61 -3.24 -10.01
C ASP A 24 1.54 -4.76 -9.80
N THR A 25 2.22 -5.55 -10.63
CA THR A 25 2.24 -7.03 -10.56
C THR A 25 2.41 -7.51 -9.11
N ILE A 26 3.35 -6.89 -8.38
CA ILE A 26 3.51 -7.03 -6.93
C ILE A 26 3.49 -5.63 -6.33
N ARG A 27 2.48 -5.34 -5.52
CA ARG A 27 2.39 -4.09 -4.75
C ARG A 27 2.98 -4.29 -3.38
N PHE A 28 3.92 -3.42 -3.00
CA PHE A 28 4.47 -3.31 -1.65
C PHE A 28 4.05 -1.97 -1.06
N GLU A 29 3.28 -2.01 0.03
CA GLU A 29 2.67 -0.83 0.64
C GLU A 29 3.01 -0.79 2.14
N ILE A 30 3.48 0.36 2.61
CA ILE A 30 3.67 0.67 4.02
C ILE A 30 2.31 1.12 4.55
N ASP A 31 1.79 0.36 5.51
CA ASP A 31 0.53 0.66 6.19
C ASP A 31 0.74 1.69 7.29
N ASP A 32 1.82 1.54 8.04
CA ASP A 32 2.18 2.45 9.11
C ASP A 32 3.71 2.47 9.31
N ILE A 33 4.22 3.64 9.66
CA ILE A 33 5.60 3.85 10.11
C ILE A 33 5.57 4.91 11.20
N VAL A 34 5.72 4.46 12.43
CA VAL A 34 5.58 5.28 13.63
C VAL A 34 6.84 5.20 14.48
N VAL A 35 7.22 6.34 15.03
CA VAL A 35 8.28 6.48 16.03
C VAL A 35 7.66 7.22 17.21
N ASP A 36 7.92 6.72 18.43
CA ASP A 36 7.58 7.40 19.67
C ASP A 36 8.01 8.86 19.57
N GLU A 37 7.12 9.78 19.94
CA GLU A 37 7.36 11.21 19.79
C GLU A 37 8.65 11.68 20.48
N LYS A 38 8.97 11.12 21.66
CA LYS A 38 10.18 11.45 22.43
C LYS A 38 11.45 10.92 21.78
N GLU A 39 11.32 9.90 20.94
CA GLU A 39 12.41 9.24 20.24
C GLU A 39 12.55 9.70 18.77
N ARG A 40 11.72 10.65 18.32
CA ARG A 40 11.85 11.24 16.98
C ARG A 40 13.20 11.93 16.82
N ASN A 41 13.68 11.97 15.57
CA ASN A 41 14.98 12.52 15.18
C ASN A 41 16.23 11.76 15.68
N HIS A 42 16.07 10.58 16.30
CA HIS A 42 17.18 9.68 16.64
C HIS A 42 17.47 8.60 15.57
N GLY A 43 16.98 8.78 14.34
CA GLY A 43 17.23 7.87 13.22
C GLY A 43 16.39 6.58 13.20
N LEU A 44 15.47 6.38 14.15
CA LEU A 44 14.62 5.18 14.20
C LEU A 44 13.75 5.02 12.94
N GLY A 45 13.06 6.08 12.52
CA GLY A 45 12.25 6.05 11.29
C GLY A 45 13.08 5.81 10.04
N THR A 46 14.29 6.38 9.97
CA THR A 46 15.25 6.12 8.89
C THR A 46 15.64 4.65 8.82
N ARG A 47 15.91 4.03 9.97
CA ARG A 47 16.23 2.60 10.04
C ARG A 47 15.06 1.74 9.56
N LEU A 48 13.84 2.02 10.05
CA LEU A 48 12.63 1.31 9.60
C LEU A 48 12.42 1.43 8.09
N LEU A 49 12.52 2.63 7.52
CA LEU A 49 12.32 2.83 6.09
C LEU A 49 13.40 2.12 5.25
N ASN A 50 14.67 2.14 5.67
CA ASN A 50 15.73 1.39 4.99
C ASN A 50 15.46 -0.12 5.00
N ASP A 51 14.98 -0.67 6.13
CA ASP A 51 14.61 -2.08 6.23
C ASP A 51 13.42 -2.43 5.31
N LEU A 52 12.44 -1.54 5.18
CA LEU A 52 11.31 -1.69 4.24
C LEU A 52 11.74 -1.61 2.78
N ILE A 53 12.65 -0.70 2.43
CA ILE A 53 13.22 -0.59 1.07
C ILE A 53 13.98 -1.88 0.71
N LYS A 54 14.72 -2.46 1.66
CA LYS A 54 15.39 -3.75 1.46
C LYS A 54 14.36 -4.86 1.22
N LYS A 55 13.33 -4.94 2.05
CA LYS A 55 12.23 -5.91 1.90
C LYS A 55 11.53 -5.77 0.56
N THR A 56 11.26 -4.55 0.09
CA THR A 56 10.63 -4.30 -1.22
C THR A 56 11.37 -5.03 -2.34
N LYS A 57 12.72 -4.99 -2.33
CA LYS A 57 13.56 -5.71 -3.30
C LYS A 57 13.50 -7.22 -3.11
N GLU A 58 13.49 -7.72 -1.87
CA GLU A 58 13.37 -9.15 -1.56
C GLU A 58 12.05 -9.75 -2.08
N TYR A 59 10.96 -8.98 -2.05
CA TYR A 59 9.66 -9.37 -2.60
C TYR A 59 9.53 -9.17 -4.12
N GLY A 60 10.57 -8.66 -4.81
CA GLY A 60 10.51 -8.39 -6.25
C GLY A 60 9.57 -7.25 -6.64
N ALA A 61 9.13 -6.43 -5.68
CA ALA A 61 8.33 -5.24 -5.98
C ALA A 61 9.22 -4.14 -6.56
N THR A 62 8.73 -3.46 -7.60
CA THR A 62 9.49 -2.38 -8.27
C THR A 62 9.30 -1.02 -7.63
N LYS A 63 8.33 -0.88 -6.71
CA LYS A 63 7.95 0.36 -6.04
C LYS A 63 7.62 0.09 -4.58
N ILE A 64 7.86 1.09 -3.74
CA ILE A 64 7.40 1.15 -2.36
C ILE A 64 6.39 2.30 -2.24
N LEU A 65 5.23 2.01 -1.67
CA LEU A 65 4.11 2.94 -1.59
C LEU A 65 3.76 3.22 -0.14
N VAL A 66 3.31 4.43 0.17
CA VAL A 66 2.80 4.81 1.48
C VAL A 66 1.68 5.82 1.30
N HIS A 67 0.59 5.65 2.02
CA HIS A 67 -0.47 6.64 2.11
C HIS A 67 -0.17 7.59 3.25
N CYS A 68 -0.26 8.90 2.99
CA CYS A 68 0.01 9.92 3.98
C CYS A 68 -1.07 10.99 3.92
N ASP A 69 -1.61 11.35 5.09
CA ASP A 69 -2.55 12.47 5.19
C ASP A 69 -1.92 13.74 4.58
N PRO A 70 -2.63 14.47 3.70
CA PRO A 70 -2.10 15.67 3.04
C PRO A 70 -1.71 16.78 4.02
N THR A 71 -2.27 16.78 5.23
CA THR A 71 -1.98 17.77 6.29
C THR A 71 -0.76 17.38 7.15
N ASN A 72 -0.29 16.13 7.08
CA ASN A 72 0.85 15.66 7.86
C ASN A 72 2.20 16.05 7.21
N THR A 73 2.48 17.36 7.22
CA THR A 73 3.65 17.95 6.56
C THR A 73 4.99 17.38 7.06
N ASP A 74 5.07 16.95 8.32
CA ASP A 74 6.27 16.34 8.89
C ASP A 74 6.57 14.96 8.29
N ALA A 75 5.53 14.13 8.09
CA ALA A 75 5.67 12.85 7.40
C ALA A 75 6.05 13.04 5.92
N HIS A 76 5.41 13.99 5.21
CA HIS A 76 5.80 14.34 3.85
C HIS A 76 7.28 14.76 3.77
N ARG A 77 7.74 15.65 4.66
CA ARG A 77 9.16 16.04 4.74
C ARG A 77 10.07 14.86 5.05
N PHE A 78 9.63 13.90 5.88
CA PHE A 78 10.36 12.67 6.09
C PHE A 78 10.50 11.86 4.80
N PHE A 79 9.40 11.53 4.12
CA PHE A 79 9.44 10.73 2.89
C PHE A 79 10.20 11.41 1.74
N PHE A 80 10.05 12.72 1.55
CA PHE A 80 10.78 13.47 0.52
C PHE A 80 12.30 13.42 0.73
N ARG A 81 12.79 13.40 1.97
CA ARG A 81 14.23 13.25 2.25
C ARG A 81 14.81 11.91 1.77
N PHE A 82 13.97 10.90 1.59
CA PHE A 82 14.34 9.59 1.05
C PHE A 82 14.05 9.44 -0.44
N GLY A 83 13.67 10.53 -1.12
CA GLY A 83 13.42 10.53 -2.56
C GLY A 83 12.07 9.95 -2.98
N LEU A 84 11.16 9.68 -2.04
CA LEU A 84 9.77 9.37 -2.39
C LEU A 84 9.12 10.61 -3.02
N THR A 85 8.18 10.41 -3.93
CA THR A 85 7.43 11.47 -4.60
C THR A 85 5.94 11.18 -4.56
N ILE A 86 5.10 12.22 -4.64
CA ILE A 86 3.66 12.05 -4.85
C ILE A 86 3.46 11.46 -6.24
N TYR A 87 2.80 10.29 -6.33
CA TYR A 87 2.56 9.59 -7.60
C TYR A 87 1.07 9.42 -7.93
N VAL A 88 0.19 9.52 -6.93
CA VAL A 88 -1.26 9.33 -7.06
C VAL A 88 -2.00 10.22 -6.08
N PHE A 89 -3.20 10.66 -6.47
CA PHE A 89 -4.19 11.21 -5.56
C PHE A 89 -5.25 10.15 -5.27
N GLU A 90 -5.48 9.88 -3.99
CA GLU A 90 -6.52 8.96 -3.56
C GLU A 90 -7.84 9.70 -3.36
N PHE A 91 -8.94 9.02 -3.71
CA PHE A 91 -10.29 9.52 -3.52
C PHE A 91 -11.01 8.62 -2.52
N PHE A 92 -11.69 9.23 -1.54
CA PHE A 92 -12.53 8.50 -0.60
C PHE A 92 -13.96 9.06 -0.64
N LEU A 93 -14.93 8.17 -0.49
CA LEU A 93 -16.33 8.53 -0.33
C LEU A 93 -16.71 8.31 1.14
N ARG A 94 -17.22 9.34 1.82
CA ARG A 94 -17.56 9.27 3.25
C ARG A 94 -18.96 8.70 3.52
N ASN A 95 -19.89 8.85 2.59
CA ASN A 95 -21.26 8.34 2.72
C ASN A 95 -21.50 7.24 1.69
N ASN A 96 -21.91 6.07 2.18
CA ASN A 96 -21.99 4.85 1.40
C ASN A 96 -23.43 4.57 0.91
N GLU A 97 -24.35 5.53 1.04
CA GLU A 97 -25.70 5.38 0.49
C GLU A 97 -25.63 5.09 -1.02
N LEU A 98 -26.02 3.86 -1.36
CA LEU A 98 -25.76 3.27 -2.67
C LEU A 98 -26.68 3.85 -3.75
N LEU A 99 -26.09 4.08 -4.93
CA LEU A 99 -26.83 4.14 -6.19
C LEU A 99 -27.48 2.77 -6.43
N LYS A 100 -28.71 2.76 -6.96
CA LYS A 100 -29.46 1.53 -7.27
C LYS A 100 -28.63 0.58 -8.12
N SER A 101 -28.69 -0.72 -7.82
CA SER A 101 -28.02 -1.74 -8.63
C SER A 101 -28.54 -1.73 -10.06
N ASN A 102 -27.64 -1.98 -11.02
CA ASN A 102 -27.98 -2.19 -12.43
C ASN A 102 -27.55 -3.60 -12.81
N ASP A 103 -28.51 -4.44 -13.20
CA ASP A 103 -28.30 -5.86 -13.49
C ASP A 103 -27.40 -6.11 -14.72
N GLN A 104 -27.13 -5.07 -15.52
CA GLN A 104 -26.19 -5.12 -16.64
C GLN A 104 -24.72 -4.90 -16.21
N ILE A 105 -24.46 -4.49 -14.96
CA ILE A 105 -23.13 -4.21 -14.43
C ILE A 105 -22.72 -5.33 -13.48
N ARG A 106 -21.58 -5.96 -13.75
CA ARG A 106 -20.97 -6.93 -12.83
C ARG A 106 -19.80 -6.28 -12.10
N ILE A 107 -19.88 -6.30 -10.78
CA ILE A 107 -18.76 -6.01 -9.89
C ILE A 107 -18.16 -7.35 -9.48
N VAL A 108 -16.85 -7.51 -9.69
CA VAL A 108 -16.12 -8.71 -9.28
C VAL A 108 -15.48 -8.43 -7.94
N ASP A 109 -15.84 -9.21 -6.92
CA ASP A 109 -15.16 -9.20 -5.64
C ASP A 109 -13.83 -9.96 -5.78
N VAL A 110 -12.75 -9.31 -5.35
CA VAL A 110 -11.39 -9.83 -5.44
C VAL A 110 -10.76 -9.98 -4.06
N THR A 111 -11.55 -9.82 -3.01
CA THR A 111 -11.10 -10.04 -1.64
C THR A 111 -10.74 -11.51 -1.42
N GLU A 112 -9.68 -11.76 -0.65
CA GLU A 112 -9.27 -13.09 -0.18
C GLU A 112 -8.95 -14.15 -1.26
N LEU A 113 -8.67 -13.74 -2.50
CA LEU A 113 -8.24 -14.67 -3.54
C LEU A 113 -6.90 -15.34 -3.19
N SER A 114 -6.78 -16.64 -3.51
CA SER A 114 -5.48 -17.31 -3.48
C SER A 114 -4.52 -16.65 -4.47
N GLU A 115 -3.21 -16.79 -4.26
CA GLU A 115 -2.20 -16.22 -5.18
C GLU A 115 -2.44 -16.68 -6.64
N LYS A 116 -2.83 -17.94 -6.82
CA LYS A 116 -3.16 -18.53 -8.12
C LYS A 116 -4.41 -17.89 -8.73
N ASP A 117 -5.47 -17.72 -7.95
CA ASP A 117 -6.73 -17.17 -8.45
C ASP A 117 -6.59 -15.68 -8.75
N ASN A 118 -5.83 -14.96 -7.94
CA ASN A 118 -5.48 -13.57 -8.19
C ASN A 118 -4.68 -13.46 -9.51
N ALA A 119 -3.62 -14.24 -9.69
CA ALA A 119 -2.85 -14.25 -10.95
C ALA A 119 -3.72 -14.57 -12.18
N GLN A 120 -4.62 -15.54 -12.09
CA GLN A 120 -5.55 -15.89 -13.17
C GLN A 120 -6.51 -14.73 -13.50
N LEU A 121 -7.05 -14.07 -12.48
CA LEU A 121 -7.88 -12.89 -12.64
C LEU A 121 -7.11 -11.75 -13.32
N LEU A 122 -5.85 -11.50 -12.92
CA LEU A 122 -5.02 -10.45 -13.52
C LEU A 122 -4.86 -10.66 -15.04
N ILE A 123 -4.63 -11.90 -15.47
CA ILE A 123 -4.50 -12.24 -16.90
C ILE A 123 -5.81 -11.94 -17.65
N GLN A 124 -6.94 -12.34 -17.09
CA GLN A 124 -8.26 -12.11 -17.70
C GLN A 124 -8.59 -10.61 -17.75
N ALA A 125 -8.40 -9.90 -16.64
CA ALA A 125 -8.63 -8.46 -16.53
C ALA A 125 -7.78 -7.69 -17.54
N HIS A 126 -6.52 -8.04 -17.74
CA HIS A 126 -5.65 -7.39 -18.71
C HIS A 126 -6.13 -7.57 -20.17
N GLY A 127 -6.72 -8.72 -20.50
CA GLY A 127 -7.38 -8.92 -21.79
C GLY A 127 -8.57 -7.98 -21.99
N ILE A 128 -9.43 -7.88 -20.97
CA ILE A 128 -10.62 -7.00 -20.97
C ILE A 128 -10.21 -5.53 -21.00
N PHE A 129 -9.19 -5.13 -20.23
CA PHE A 129 -8.70 -3.75 -20.21
C PHE A 129 -8.23 -3.30 -21.58
N ARG A 130 -7.51 -4.13 -22.33
CA ARG A 130 -7.11 -3.81 -23.71
C ARG A 130 -8.30 -3.65 -24.65
N GLN A 131 -9.38 -4.41 -24.45
CA GLN A 131 -10.61 -4.25 -25.22
C GLN A 131 -11.35 -2.96 -24.89
N LEU A 132 -11.46 -2.62 -23.59
CA LEU A 132 -12.22 -1.46 -23.11
C LEU A 132 -11.44 -0.15 -23.19
N ARG A 133 -10.11 -0.22 -23.23
CA ARG A 133 -9.19 0.92 -23.26
C ARG A 133 -8.15 0.73 -24.36
N PRO A 134 -8.55 0.67 -25.65
CA PRO A 134 -7.61 0.37 -26.75
C PRO A 134 -6.54 1.46 -26.97
N HIS A 135 -6.69 2.62 -26.34
CA HIS A 135 -5.81 3.78 -26.50
C HIS A 135 -4.92 4.06 -25.27
N LEU A 136 -4.98 3.19 -24.26
CA LEU A 136 -4.06 3.16 -23.11
C LEU A 136 -3.22 1.89 -23.18
#